data_AF-A0AAV0ER84-F1
#
_entry.id   AF-A0AAV0ER84-F1
#
_cell.length_a   1.000
_cell.length_b   1.000
_cell.length_c   1.000
_cell.angle_alpha   90.00
_cell.angle_beta   90.00
_cell.angle_gamma   90.00
#
_symmetry.space_group_name_H-M   'P 1'
#
loop_
_entity.id
_entity.type
_entity.pdbx_description
1 polymer ?
#
loop_
_entity_poly.entity_id
_entity_poly.type
_entity_poly.pdbx_seq_one_letter_code
_entity_poly.pdbx_strand_id
1 'polypeptide(L)'
;MRNLPFSEILESSSVAANGFVNVVLSKTWMAKGESFYNPYIPGVIEELTHKGLVKESAGARAIFIEGYCVPLIVVKRDGGYNYASTDLVSLCLNEEKADWIIYVTDSSQEQHFTMIFKVCPCFYGQTCRLAPVCS
;
A
#
# COMPACT_ATOMS: atom_id res chain seq x y z
N MET A 1 -4.03 -26.61 -10.75
CA MET A 1 -4.47 -26.05 -9.46
C MET A 1 -4.22 -24.55 -9.52
N ARG A 2 -5.26 -23.70 -9.52
CA ARG A 2 -5.08 -22.25 -9.35
C ARG A 2 -4.88 -22.03 -7.85
N ASN A 3 -3.71 -21.55 -7.45
CA ASN A 3 -3.36 -21.40 -6.03
C ASN A 3 -3.60 -19.98 -5.50
N LEU A 4 -3.82 -19.02 -6.40
CA LEU A 4 -4.26 -17.67 -6.07
C LEU A 4 -5.73 -17.47 -6.48
N PRO A 5 -6.49 -16.61 -5.76
CA PRO A 5 -7.86 -16.28 -6.12
C PRO A 5 -7.94 -15.68 -7.52
N PHE A 6 -9.11 -15.78 -8.14
CA PHE A 6 -9.34 -15.18 -9.46
C PHE A 6 -9.23 -13.65 -9.39
N SER A 7 -8.52 -13.06 -10.34
CA SER A 7 -8.38 -11.61 -10.51
C SER A 7 -8.24 -11.32 -12.00
N GLU A 8 -8.77 -10.18 -12.47
CA GLU A 8 -8.57 -9.72 -13.85
C GLU A 8 -7.10 -9.42 -14.18
N ILE A 9 -6.29 -9.18 -13.15
CA ILE A 9 -4.85 -8.92 -13.25
C ILE A 9 -4.08 -10.23 -13.46
N LEU A 10 -4.58 -11.36 -12.95
CA LEU A 10 -3.89 -12.64 -12.96
C LEU A 10 -4.41 -13.56 -14.07
N GLU A 11 -3.58 -13.84 -15.07
CA GLU A 11 -3.89 -14.82 -16.12
C GLU A 11 -3.77 -16.24 -15.58
N SER A 12 -2.66 -16.55 -14.91
CA SER A 12 -2.43 -17.85 -14.29
C SER A 12 -1.41 -17.79 -13.15
N SER A 13 -1.46 -18.79 -12.28
CA SER A 13 -0.44 -19.03 -11.26
C SER A 13 -0.15 -20.53 -11.12
N SER A 14 1.09 -20.89 -10.83
CA SER A 14 1.51 -22.27 -10.58
C SER A 14 2.65 -22.33 -9.56
N VAL A 15 2.76 -23.43 -8.81
CA VAL A 15 3.94 -23.68 -7.97
C VAL A 15 5.08 -24.14 -8.87
N ALA A 16 6.19 -23.41 -8.84
CA ALA A 16 7.40 -23.78 -9.58
C ALA A 16 8.21 -24.83 -8.81
N ALA A 17 8.38 -24.60 -7.50
CA ALA A 17 9.08 -25.45 -6.56
C ALA A 17 8.67 -25.09 -5.12
N ASN A 18 9.20 -25.80 -4.12
CA ASN A 18 8.97 -25.45 -2.72
C ASN A 18 9.39 -24.01 -2.44
N GLY A 19 8.43 -23.16 -2.07
CA GLY A 19 8.64 -21.74 -1.81
C GLY A 19 8.59 -20.83 -3.04
N PHE A 20 8.39 -21.36 -4.25
CA PHE A 20 8.38 -20.57 -5.49
C PHE A 20 7.05 -20.68 -6.24
N VAL A 21 6.49 -19.54 -6.64
CA VAL A 21 5.26 -19.43 -7.42
C VAL A 21 5.52 -18.65 -8.70
N ASN A 22 5.14 -19.22 -9.84
CA ASN A 22 5.07 -18.51 -11.10
C ASN A 22 3.75 -17.75 -11.18
N VAL A 23 3.82 -16.46 -11.52
CA VAL A 23 2.67 -15.60 -11.71
C VAL A 23 2.72 -15.04 -13.13
N VAL A 24 1.63 -15.24 -13.89
CA VAL A 24 1.46 -14.66 -15.22
C VAL A 24 0.38 -13.60 -15.12
N LEU A 25 0.75 -12.35 -15.44
CA LEU A 25 -0.19 -11.24 -15.49
C LEU A 25 -0.98 -11.29 -16.80
N SER A 26 -2.26 -10.93 -16.74
CA SER A 26 -3.12 -10.81 -17.91
C SER A 26 -2.57 -9.79 -18.91
N LYS A 27 -3.05 -9.82 -20.15
CA LYS A 27 -2.80 -8.75 -21.14
C LYS A 27 -3.90 -7.68 -21.16
N THR A 28 -5.00 -7.93 -20.44
CA THR A 28 -6.20 -7.08 -20.47
C THR A 28 -6.32 -6.15 -19.27
N TRP A 29 -5.38 -6.17 -18.32
CA TRP A 29 -5.43 -5.30 -17.15
C TRP A 29 -4.93 -3.89 -17.49
N MET A 30 -5.45 -2.91 -16.76
CA MET A 30 -5.07 -1.51 -16.89
C MET A 30 -4.21 -1.11 -15.68
N ALA A 31 -3.00 -0.61 -15.95
CA ALA A 31 -2.14 -0.10 -14.89
C ALA A 31 -2.71 1.21 -14.34
N LYS A 32 -2.92 1.26 -13.01
CA LYS A 32 -3.22 2.49 -12.28
C LYS A 32 -1.90 3.07 -11.76
N GLY A 33 -1.44 4.14 -12.39
CA GLY A 33 -0.25 4.86 -11.93
C GLY A 33 -0.55 5.73 -10.70
N GLU A 34 0.49 6.26 -10.09
CA GLU A 34 0.39 7.09 -8.87
C GLU A 34 -0.53 8.30 -9.04
N SER A 35 -0.55 8.90 -10.23
CA SER A 35 -1.40 10.04 -10.56
C SER A 35 -2.90 9.77 -10.40
N PHE A 36 -3.33 8.51 -10.50
CA PHE A 36 -4.70 8.11 -10.23
C PHE A 36 -5.12 8.42 -8.79
N TYR A 37 -4.19 8.27 -7.85
CA TYR A 37 -4.45 8.44 -6.42
C TYR A 37 -4.33 9.89 -5.94
N ASN A 38 -3.62 10.74 -6.68
CA ASN A 38 -3.38 12.15 -6.30
C ASN A 38 -4.63 12.92 -5.82
N PRO A 39 -5.81 12.82 -6.48
CA PRO A 39 -7.01 13.52 -6.03
C PRO A 39 -7.55 13.03 -4.67
N TYR A 40 -7.25 11.79 -4.29
CA TYR A 40 -7.74 11.17 -3.05
C TYR A 40 -6.80 11.41 -1.86
N ILE A 41 -5.54 11.76 -2.11
CA ILE A 41 -4.53 11.99 -1.06
C ILE A 41 -5.00 12.99 0.00
N PRO A 42 -5.53 14.18 -0.34
CA PRO A 42 -5.95 15.15 0.68
C PRO A 42 -7.01 14.56 1.64
N GLY A 43 -8.02 13.88 1.11
CA GLY A 43 -9.13 13.34 1.90
C GLY A 43 -8.69 12.25 2.86
N VAL A 44 -7.84 11.32 2.42
CA VAL A 44 -7.32 10.26 3.28
C VAL A 44 -6.41 10.84 4.36
N ILE A 45 -5.54 11.80 4.04
CA ILE A 45 -4.66 12.44 5.02
C ILE A 45 -5.49 13.20 6.06
N GLU A 46 -6.55 13.90 5.66
CA GLU A 46 -7.45 14.57 6.59
C GLU A 46 -8.14 13.57 7.53
N GLU A 47 -8.65 12.45 7.02
CA GLU A 47 -9.26 11.43 7.85
C GLU A 47 -8.27 10.85 8.88
N LEU A 48 -7.04 10.56 8.46
CA LEU A 48 -5.97 10.09 9.36
C LEU A 48 -5.55 11.16 10.37
N THR A 49 -5.62 12.43 10.00
CA THR A 49 -5.38 13.58 10.89
C THR A 49 -6.48 13.68 11.94
N HIS A 50 -7.74 13.53 11.55
CA HIS A 50 -8.89 13.53 12.48
C HIS A 50 -8.83 12.36 13.48
N LYS A 51 -8.25 11.23 13.07
CA LYS A 51 -7.98 10.07 13.95
C LYS A 51 -6.74 10.26 14.85
N GLY A 52 -6.04 11.38 14.75
CA GLY A 52 -4.86 11.70 15.55
C GLY A 52 -3.60 10.93 15.16
N LEU A 53 -3.59 10.27 14.00
CA LEU A 53 -2.46 9.47 13.51
C LEU A 53 -1.40 10.34 12.83
N VAL A 54 -1.84 11.35 12.07
CA VAL A 54 -0.96 12.31 11.39
C VAL A 54 -0.66 13.47 12.33
N LYS A 55 0.63 13.79 12.47
CA LYS A 55 1.11 14.94 13.25
C LYS A 55 1.90 15.88 12.37
N GLU A 56 1.77 17.18 12.64
CA GLU A 56 2.61 18.18 12.03
C GLU A 56 3.97 18.23 12.76
N SER A 57 5.06 18.26 11.99
CA SER A 57 6.43 18.33 12.50
C SER A 57 7.30 19.12 11.52
N ALA A 58 7.85 20.24 12.00
CA ALA A 58 8.72 21.12 11.21
C ALA A 58 8.15 21.50 9.83
N GLY A 59 6.85 21.81 9.76
CA GLY A 59 6.13 22.18 8.54
C GLY A 59 5.79 21.01 7.59
N ALA A 60 6.16 19.78 7.94
CA ALA A 60 5.74 18.57 7.23
C ALA A 60 4.66 17.83 8.03
N ARG A 61 3.87 16.98 7.37
CA ARG A 61 2.94 16.05 8.05
C ARG A 61 3.51 14.64 8.02
N ALA A 62 3.58 14.01 9.17
CA ALA A 62 4.18 12.70 9.32
C ALA A 62 3.44 11.82 10.34
N ILE A 63 3.55 10.51 10.16
CA ILE A 63 2.96 9.50 11.05
C ILE A 63 4.11 8.83 11.81
N PHE A 64 4.00 8.85 13.14
CA PHE A 64 4.98 8.26 14.05
C PHE A 64 4.46 6.90 14.51
N ILE A 65 5.20 5.84 14.18
CA ILE A 65 4.78 4.46 14.43
C ILE A 65 5.71 3.87 15.48
N GLU A 66 5.13 3.29 16.52
CA GLU A 66 5.90 2.63 17.57
C GLU A 66 6.75 1.47 17.00
N GLY A 67 8.00 1.40 17.45
CA GLY A 67 8.99 0.44 16.97
C GLY A 67 9.80 0.89 15.75
N TYR A 68 9.55 2.08 15.21
CA TYR A 68 10.36 2.67 14.13
C TYR A 68 10.98 4.00 14.56
N CYS A 69 12.27 4.16 14.26
CA CYS A 69 13.00 5.41 14.54
C CYS A 69 12.71 6.51 13.52
N VAL A 70 12.18 6.16 12.35
CA VAL A 70 11.88 7.10 11.26
C VAL A 70 10.37 7.22 11.10
N PRO A 71 9.83 8.45 10.94
CA PRO A 71 8.41 8.64 10.70
C PRO A 71 8.07 8.45 9.21
N LEU A 72 6.83 8.08 8.93
CA LEU A 72 6.29 8.07 7.58
C LEU A 72 5.85 9.49 7.20
N ILE A 73 6.64 10.20 6.39
CA ILE A 73 6.31 11.55 5.93
C ILE A 73 5.26 11.44 4.82
N VAL A 74 4.06 11.98 5.05
CA VAL A 74 2.92 11.91 4.12
C VAL A 74 2.63 13.24 3.42
N VAL A 75 3.15 14.35 3.93
CA VAL A 75 3.18 15.65 3.23
C VAL A 75 4.52 16.32 3.52
N LYS A 76 5.24 16.71 2.48
CA LYS A 76 6.51 17.44 2.59
C LYS A 76 6.27 18.88 3.07
N ARG A 77 7.35 19.56 3.45
CA ARG A 77 7.31 20.98 3.88
C ARG A 77 6.81 21.96 2.81
N ASP A 78 7.01 21.62 1.55
CA ASP A 78 6.55 22.39 0.39
C ASP A 78 5.06 22.13 0.06
N GLY A 79 4.37 21.31 0.86
CA GLY A 79 2.99 20.89 0.61
C GLY A 79 2.86 19.77 -0.43
N GLY A 80 3.96 19.30 -1.00
CA GLY A 80 3.95 18.22 -2.00
C GLY A 80 3.77 16.83 -1.37
N TYR A 81 3.16 15.94 -2.16
CA TYR A 81 3.04 14.53 -1.84
C TYR A 81 4.27 13.74 -2.31
N ASN A 82 4.50 12.57 -1.71
CA ASN A 82 5.57 11.65 -2.07
C ASN A 82 5.01 10.23 -2.27
N TYR A 83 5.89 9.27 -2.57
CA TYR A 83 5.53 7.87 -2.74
C TYR A 83 4.77 7.30 -1.53
N ALA A 84 5.18 7.67 -0.31
CA ALA A 84 4.48 7.25 0.91
C ALA A 84 3.02 7.73 0.97
N SER A 85 2.73 8.95 0.49
CA SER A 85 1.36 9.45 0.39
C SER A 85 0.52 8.58 -0.55
N THR A 86 1.04 8.30 -1.74
CA THR A 86 0.32 7.55 -2.78
C THR A 86 0.15 6.08 -2.37
N ASP A 87 1.19 5.43 -1.87
CA ASP A 87 1.14 4.04 -1.43
C ASP A 87 0.14 3.85 -0.29
N LEU A 88 0.18 4.75 0.71
CA LEU A 88 -0.76 4.74 1.82
C LEU A 88 -2.20 4.88 1.35
N VAL A 89 -2.46 5.81 0.43
CA VAL A 89 -3.80 6.05 -0.12
C VAL A 89 -4.27 4.87 -0.96
N SER A 90 -3.39 4.29 -1.78
CA SER A 90 -3.72 3.11 -2.59
C SER A 90 -4.21 1.95 -1.74
N LEU A 91 -3.54 1.72 -0.59
CA LEU A 91 -3.91 0.68 0.35
C LEU A 91 -5.19 1.01 1.11
N CYS A 92 -5.31 2.24 1.62
CA CYS A 92 -6.46 2.65 2.43
C CYS A 92 -7.76 2.72 1.63
N LEU A 93 -7.68 3.12 0.37
CA LEU A 93 -8.83 3.20 -0.50
C LEU A 93 -9.37 1.81 -0.84
N ASN A 94 -8.47 0.84 -1.08
CA ASN A 94 -8.78 -0.52 -1.58
C ASN A 94 -10.00 -0.52 -2.53
N GLU A 95 -9.91 0.26 -3.61
CA GLU A 95 -11.02 0.53 -4.53
C GLU A 95 -11.66 -0.77 -5.06
N GLU A 96 -10.82 -1.78 -5.33
CA GLU A 96 -11.20 -3.09 -5.84
C GLU A 96 -11.83 -4.01 -4.77
N LYS A 97 -11.83 -3.59 -3.50
CA LYS A 97 -12.30 -4.37 -2.34
C LYS A 97 -11.65 -5.75 -2.29
N ALA A 98 -10.36 -5.80 -2.58
CA ALA A 98 -9.62 -7.05 -2.68
C ALA A 98 -9.46 -7.71 -1.30
N ASP A 99 -9.70 -9.02 -1.24
CA ASP A 99 -9.43 -9.84 -0.05
C ASP A 99 -7.91 -10.04 0.17
N TRP A 100 -7.15 -10.02 -0.91
CA TRP A 100 -5.70 -10.22 -0.91
C TRP A 100 -5.03 -9.12 -1.72
N ILE A 101 -4.03 -8.46 -1.13
CA ILE A 101 -3.19 -7.46 -1.79
C ILE A 101 -1.74 -7.89 -1.59
N ILE A 102 -1.04 -8.10 -2.69
CA ILE A 102 0.36 -8.54 -2.69
C ILE A 102 1.22 -7.38 -3.23
N TYR A 103 2.12 -6.88 -2.39
CA TYR A 103 3.12 -5.89 -2.79
C TYR A 103 4.42 -6.60 -3.12
N VAL A 104 4.80 -6.57 -4.40
CA VAL A 104 6.07 -7.14 -4.88
C VAL A 104 7.05 -5.99 -5.09
N THR A 105 8.04 -5.92 -4.21
CA THR A 105 9.04 -4.85 -4.21
C THR A 105 10.43 -5.41 -3.92
N ASP A 106 11.45 -4.59 -4.06
CA ASP A 106 12.77 -4.93 -3.57
C ASP A 106 12.80 -4.91 -2.01
N SER A 107 13.80 -5.55 -1.43
CA SER A 107 13.98 -5.66 0.03
C SER A 107 14.26 -4.33 0.74
N SER A 108 14.78 -3.31 0.03
CA SER A 108 15.05 -2.01 0.67
C SER A 108 13.77 -1.26 1.07
N GLN A 109 12.62 -1.63 0.47
CA GLN A 109 11.32 -1.05 0.76
C GLN A 109 10.51 -1.81 1.82
N GLU A 110 11.05 -2.90 2.39
CA GLU A 110 10.35 -3.70 3.40
C GLU A 110 9.88 -2.84 4.58
N GLN A 111 10.75 -1.98 5.10
CA GLN A 111 10.43 -1.12 6.24
C GLN A 111 9.31 -0.13 5.89
N HIS A 112 9.34 0.45 4.69
CA HIS A 112 8.33 1.39 4.20
C HIS A 112 6.94 0.77 4.16
N PHE A 113 6.80 -0.39 3.51
CA PHE A 113 5.52 -1.09 3.43
C PHE A 113 5.05 -1.61 4.79
N THR A 114 5.95 -2.10 5.64
CA THR A 114 5.58 -2.53 6.99
C THR A 114 5.01 -1.38 7.82
N MET A 115 5.58 -0.18 7.69
CA MET A 115 5.04 1.04 8.31
C MET A 115 3.65 1.36 7.76
N ILE A 116 3.47 1.36 6.44
CA ILE A 116 2.17 1.61 5.79
C ILE A 116 1.09 0.62 6.26
N PHE A 117 1.42 -0.67 6.34
CA PHE A 117 0.49 -1.72 6.77
C PHE A 117 0.03 -1.54 8.22
N LYS A 118 0.90 -1.02 9.10
CA LYS A 118 0.52 -0.68 10.48
C LYS A 118 -0.41 0.53 10.57
N VAL A 119 -0.26 1.49 9.67
CA VAL A 119 -1.12 2.68 9.62
C VAL A 119 -2.49 2.35 9.06
N CYS A 120 -2.55 1.50 8.04
CA CYS A 120 -3.78 1.21 7.32
C CYS A 120 -4.22 -0.26 7.34
N PRO A 121 -4.59 -0.81 8.52
CA PRO A 121 -5.01 -2.21 8.65
C PRO A 121 -6.46 -2.45 8.19
N CYS A 122 -6.91 -1.79 7.13
CA CYS A 122 -8.26 -1.81 6.55
C CYS A 122 -9.30 -0.94 7.28
N PHE A 123 -9.42 0.31 6.82
CA PHE A 123 -10.35 1.32 7.33
C PHE A 123 -11.84 1.04 7.03
N TYR A 124 -12.14 0.04 6.20
CA TYR A 124 -13.49 -0.22 5.68
C TYR A 124 -14.06 -1.62 6.01
N GLY A 125 -13.70 -2.20 7.15
CA GLY A 125 -14.31 -3.47 7.63
C GLY A 125 -13.98 -4.70 6.78
N GLN A 126 -12.96 -4.62 5.94
CA GLN A 126 -12.45 -5.72 5.13
C GLN A 126 -11.24 -6.34 5.84
N THR A 127 -11.14 -7.66 5.86
CA THR A 127 -9.92 -8.35 6.28
C THR A 127 -9.03 -8.56 5.08
N CYS A 128 -8.13 -7.63 4.79
CA CYS A 128 -7.10 -7.84 3.76
C CYS A 128 -5.91 -8.57 4.36
N ARG A 129 -5.46 -9.65 3.70
CA ARG A 129 -4.19 -10.29 4.05
C ARG A 129 -3.07 -9.60 3.27
N LEU A 130 -2.15 -8.99 4.01
CA LEU A 130 -1.00 -8.25 3.47
C LEU A 130 0.24 -9.12 3.56
N ALA A 131 0.93 -9.27 2.44
CA ALA A 131 2.20 -9.98 2.36
C ALA A 131 3.19 -9.15 1.53
N PRO A 132 4.18 -8.50 2.16
CA PRO A 132 5.31 -7.98 1.40
C PRO A 132 6.11 -9.17 0.86
N VAL A 133 6.41 -9.17 -0.43
CA VAL A 133 7.29 -10.16 -1.05
C VAL A 133 8.53 -9.42 -1.52
N CYS A 134 9.64 -9.68 -0.83
CA CYS A 134 10.95 -9.14 -1.18
C CYS A 134 11.70 -10.13 -2.08
N SER A 135 12.28 -9.64 -3.17
CA SER A 135 13.21 -10.39 -4.04
C SER A 135 14.65 -10.34 -3.56
#